data_AF-A0A8K0CMY1-F1
#
_entry.id   AF-A0A8K0CMY1-F1
#
_cell.length_a   1.000
_cell.length_b   1.000
_cell.length_c   1.000
_cell.angle_alpha   90.00
_cell.angle_beta   90.00
_cell.angle_gamma   90.00
#
_symmetry.space_group_name_H-M   'P 1'
#
loop_
_entity.id
_entity.type
_entity.pdbx_description
1 polymer ?
#
loop_
_entity_poly.entity_id
_entity_poly.type
_entity_poly.pdbx_seq_one_letter_code
_entity_poly.pdbx_strand_id
1 'polypeptide(L)' 'AMAVSDAIYFSNWYSHYFPSLTRPVLLMIQNSQREITITAGGIIIINARTVLN' A
#
# COMPACT_ATOMS: atom_id res chain seq x y z
N ALA A 1 1.52 -3.32 2.88
CA ALA A 1 0.16 -3.87 2.68
C ALA A 1 0.03 -4.52 1.30
N MET A 2 0.61 -5.72 1.15
CA MET A 2 0.66 -6.44 -0.14
C MET A 2 -0.75 -6.68 -0.73
N ALA A 3 -1.72 -7.01 0.14
CA ALA A 3 -3.11 -7.20 -0.26
C ALA A 3 -3.77 -5.98 -0.93
N VAL A 4 -3.38 -4.75 -0.57
CA VAL A 4 -3.96 -3.53 -1.15
C VAL A 4 -3.41 -3.28 -2.55
N SER A 5 -2.08 -3.40 -2.73
CA SER A 5 -1.49 -3.28 -4.07
C SER A 5 -2.00 -4.36 -5.01
N ASP A 6 -2.19 -5.58 -4.51
CA ASP A 6 -2.69 -6.69 -5.31
C ASP A 6 -4.15 -6.46 -5.72
N ALA A 7 -5.02 -6.07 -4.78
CA ALA A 7 -6.41 -5.75 -5.10
C ALA A 7 -6.53 -4.63 -6.15
N ILE A 8 -5.68 -3.60 -6.05
CA ILE A 8 -5.63 -2.52 -7.03
C ILE A 8 -5.10 -3.04 -8.37
N TYR A 9 -4.02 -3.82 -8.39
CA TYR A 9 -3.48 -4.39 -9.62
C TYR A 9 -4.51 -5.25 -10.35
N PHE A 10 -5.22 -6.12 -9.63
CA PHE A 10 -6.25 -7.01 -10.19
C PHE A 10 -7.58 -6.31 -10.53
N SER A 11 -7.75 -5.02 -10.20
CA SER A 11 -8.97 -4.25 -10.53
C SER A 11 -9.10 -3.84 -12.01
N ASN A 12 -8.13 -4.22 -12.86
CA ASN A 12 -8.12 -3.95 -14.30
C ASN A 12 -8.18 -2.45 -14.67
N TRP A 13 -7.74 -1.56 -13.78
CA TRP A 13 -7.69 -0.11 -13.96
C TRP A 13 -6.94 0.36 -15.21
N TYR A 14 -6.02 -0.47 -15.72
CA TYR A 14 -5.21 -0.20 -16.91
C TYR A 14 -5.91 -0.57 -18.23
N SER A 15 -6.96 -1.40 -18.20
CA SER A 15 -7.70 -1.78 -19.42
C SER A 15 -8.59 -0.68 -19.95
N HIS A 16 -9.04 0.22 -19.08
CA HIS A 16 -9.78 1.40 -19.48
C HIS A 16 -8.87 2.61 -19.32
N TYR A 17 -8.61 3.33 -20.41
CA TYR A 17 -7.74 4.50 -20.38
C TYR A 17 -8.43 5.66 -19.64
N PHE A 18 -8.20 5.73 -18.33
CA PHE A 18 -8.63 6.83 -17.46
C PHE A 18 -7.40 7.64 -17.01
N PRO A 19 -6.92 8.60 -17.84
CA PRO A 19 -5.71 9.35 -17.54
C PRO A 19 -5.77 10.12 -16.20
N SER A 20 -6.96 10.45 -15.72
CA SER A 20 -7.17 11.05 -14.39
C SER A 20 -6.94 10.09 -13.22
N LEU A 21 -7.10 8.77 -13.42
CA LEU A 21 -6.97 7.74 -12.38
C LEU A 21 -5.60 7.05 -12.40
N THR A 22 -4.89 7.08 -13.51
CA THR A 22 -3.56 6.46 -13.67
C THR A 22 -2.57 6.92 -12.59
N ARG A 23 -2.43 8.24 -12.39
CA ARG A 23 -1.48 8.79 -11.41
C ARG A 23 -1.88 8.44 -9.96
N PRO A 24 -3.14 8.62 -9.52
CA PRO A 24 -3.59 8.18 -8.20
C PRO A 24 -3.36 6.69 -7.94
N VAL A 25 -3.67 5.82 -8.90
CA VAL A 25 -3.54 4.36 -8.74
C VAL A 25 -2.08 3.95 -8.58
N LEU A 26 -1.18 4.48 -9.41
CA LEU A 26 0.25 4.20 -9.30
C LEU A 26 0.80 4.65 -7.94
N LEU A 27 0.37 5.82 -7.45
CA LEU A 27 0.75 6.30 -6.12
C LEU A 27 0.23 5.36 -5.02
N MET A 28 -1.01 4.86 -5.11
CA MET A 28 -1.51 3.90 -4.13
C MET A 28 -0.68 2.62 -4.12
N ILE A 29 -0.38 2.05 -5.29
CA ILE A 29 0.44 0.82 -5.38
C ILE A 29 1.82 1.07 -4.76
N GLN A 30 2.49 2.17 -5.10
CA GLN A 30 3.81 2.51 -4.55
C GLN A 30 3.78 2.74 -3.03
N ASN A 31 2.76 3.42 -2.51
CA ASN A 31 2.65 3.67 -1.08
C ASN A 31 2.28 2.40 -0.29
N SER A 32 1.56 1.46 -0.92
CA SER A 32 1.17 0.18 -0.30
C SER A 32 2.34 -0.78 -0.07
N GLN A 33 3.46 -0.57 -0.78
CA GLN A 33 4.69 -1.34 -0.61
C GLN A 33 5.42 -0.98 0.69
N ARG A 34 5.13 0.18 1.29
CA ARG A 34 5.68 0.54 2.60
C ARG A 34 5.04 -0.31 3.70
N GLU A 35 5.87 -0.72 4.66
CA GLU A 35 5.40 -1.43 5.84
C GLU A 35 4.53 -0.50 6.70
N ILE A 36 3.40 -1.01 7.19
CA ILE A 36 2.56 -0.26 8.12
C ILE A 36 3.24 -0.34 9.48
N THR A 37 3.86 0.77 9.86
CA THR A 37 4.61 0.90 11.09
C THR A 37 3.92 1.91 11.99
N ILE A 38 3.52 1.47 13.18
CA ILE A 38 2.95 2.33 14.21
C ILE A 38 4.09 2.76 15.13
N THR A 39 4.38 4.05 15.15
CA THR A 39 5.36 4.63 16.07
C THR A 39 4.64 5.21 17.28
N ALA A 40 4.87 4.66 18.48
CA ALA A 40 4.34 5.17 19.73
C ALA A 40 5.43 5.93 20.50
N GLY A 41 5.15 7.20 20.81
CA GLY A 41 6.04 8.06 21.61
C GLY A 41 7.42 8.37 21.00
N GLY A 42 7.69 7.97 19.75
CA GLY A 42 8.99 8.12 19.10
C GLY A 42 10.03 7.06 19.51
N ILE A 43 9.68 6.15 20.41
CA ILE A 43 10.61 5.17 21.00
C ILE A 43 10.23 3.74 20.61
N ILE A 44 8.93 3.49 20.38
CA ILE A 44 8.40 2.16 20.12
C ILE A 44 7.94 2.09 18.67
N ILE A 45 8.47 1.11 17.95
CA ILE A 45 8.12 0.79 16.57
C ILE A 45 7.37 -0.54 16.58
N ILE A 46 6.08 -0.51 16.26
CA ILE A 46 5.21 -1.70 16.22
C ILE A 46 4.86 -1.97 14.76
N ASN A 47 5.18 -3.17 14.29
CA ASN A 47 4.76 -3.66 12.98
C ASN A 47 4.25 -5.10 13.12
N ALA A 48 3.42 -5.53 12.17
CA ALA A 48 2.81 -6.87 12.20
C ALA A 48 3.85 -7.99 12.12
N ARG A 49 5.00 -7.75 11.49
CA ARG A 49 6.09 -8.73 11.37
C ARG A 49 6.77 -9.02 12.71
N THR A 50 7.01 -7.99 13.52
CA THR A 50 7.66 -8.07 14.84
C THR A 50 6.74 -8.69 15.88
N VAL A 51 5.42 -8.54 15.75
CA VAL A 51 4.44 -9.13 16.68
C VAL A 51 4.18 -10.61 16.40
N LEU A 52 4.34 -11.05 15.15
CA LEU A 52 4.07 -12.43 14.73
C LEU A 52 5.31 -13.33 14.76
N ASN A 53 6.43 -12.85 15.30
CA ASN A 53 7.73 -13.54 15.36
C ASN A 53 8.21 -13.62 16.80
#